data_AF-A0A2A3VJ33-F1
#
_entry.id   AF-A0A2A3VJ33-F1
#
_cell.length_a   1.000
_cell.length_b   1.000
_cell.length_c   1.000
_cell.angle_alpha   90.00
_cell.angle_beta   90.00
_cell.angle_gamma   90.00
#
_symmetry.space_group_name_H-M   'P 1'
#
loop_
_entity.id
_entity.type
_entity.pdbx_description
1 polymer ?
#
loop_
_entity_poly.entity_id
_entity_poly.type
_entity_poly.pdbx_seq_one_letter_code
_entity_poly.pdbx_strand_id
1 'polypeptide(L)'
;MSWDSVQIAALEALGHVRYRVEMPGQTLPDDALLDALLRASGRTRDADDAYALYRSFGALDTLRRAEAKRALWPRLRRLRAR
;
A
#
# COMPACT_ATOMS: atom_id res chain seq x y z
N MET A 1 -18.96 4.20 -8.78
CA MET A 1 -18.30 5.38 -9.38
C MET A 1 -17.14 5.76 -8.48
N SER A 2 -15.90 5.79 -8.98
CA SER A 2 -14.80 6.45 -8.26
C SER A 2 -14.68 7.88 -8.74
N TRP A 3 -14.26 8.77 -7.86
CA TRP A 3 -14.06 10.18 -8.17
C TRP A 3 -12.72 10.36 -8.89
N ASP A 4 -12.67 11.26 -9.86
CA ASP A 4 -11.42 11.59 -10.55
C ASP A 4 -10.57 12.62 -9.78
N SER A 5 -9.33 12.83 -10.21
CA SER A 5 -8.38 13.72 -9.55
C SER A 5 -8.83 15.19 -9.55
N VAL A 6 -9.58 15.63 -10.57
CA VAL A 6 -10.06 17.01 -10.68
C VAL A 6 -11.19 17.25 -9.68
N GLN A 7 -12.11 16.29 -9.55
CA GLN A 7 -13.20 16.32 -8.57
C GLN A 7 -12.67 16.31 -7.14
N ILE A 8 -11.65 15.50 -6.86
CA ILE A 8 -10.99 15.45 -5.55
C ILE A 8 -10.35 16.81 -5.23
N ALA A 9 -9.56 17.38 -6.15
CA ALA A 9 -8.91 18.66 -5.94
C ALA A 9 -9.92 19.81 -5.74
N ALA A 10 -11.04 19.79 -6.46
CA ALA A 10 -12.10 20.79 -6.29
C ALA A 10 -12.74 20.72 -4.89
N LEU A 11 -13.00 19.52 -4.37
CA LEU A 11 -13.52 19.36 -3.00
C LEU A 11 -12.53 19.82 -1.93
N GLU A 12 -11.25 19.48 -2.08
CA GLU A 12 -10.20 19.90 -1.16
C GLU A 12 -10.10 21.44 -1.13
N ALA A 13 -10.19 22.10 -2.29
CA ALA A 13 -10.19 23.56 -2.39
C ALA A 13 -11.42 24.21 -1.72
N LEU A 14 -12.55 23.51 -1.66
CA LEU A 14 -13.76 23.93 -0.95
C LEU A 14 -13.70 23.66 0.57
N GLY A 15 -12.59 23.09 1.06
CA GLY A 15 -12.37 22.80 2.48
C GLY A 15 -12.99 21.48 2.95
N HIS A 16 -13.39 20.60 2.03
CA HIS A 16 -13.89 19.28 2.41
C HIS A 16 -12.75 18.34 2.79
N VAL A 17 -12.93 17.61 3.90
CA VAL A 17 -11.98 16.61 4.37
C VAL A 17 -12.39 15.24 3.84
N ARG A 18 -11.43 14.52 3.28
CA ARG A 18 -11.64 13.15 2.80
C ARG A 18 -11.48 12.17 3.96
N TYR A 19 -12.56 11.44 4.26
CA TYR A 19 -12.52 10.33 5.20
C TYR A 19 -12.14 9.04 4.47
N ARG A 20 -11.24 8.26 5.07
CA ARG A 20 -10.94 6.91 4.63
C ARG A 20 -11.84 5.94 5.40
N VAL A 21 -12.49 5.03 4.68
CA VAL A 21 -13.22 3.93 5.29
C VAL A 21 -12.20 2.85 5.63
N GLU A 22 -11.87 2.70 6.91
CA GLU A 22 -11.17 1.52 7.39
C GLU A 22 -12.17 0.39 7.56
N MET A 23 -12.01 -0.68 6.78
CA MET A 23 -12.81 -1.88 6.96
C MET A 23 -12.31 -2.64 8.21
N PRO A 24 -13.19 -3.10 9.11
CA PRO A 24 -12.80 -3.91 10.24
C PRO A 24 -11.96 -5.12 9.80
N GLY A 25 -10.78 -5.31 10.39
CA GLY A 25 -9.84 -6.37 10.01
C GLY A 25 -8.96 -6.08 8.79
N GLN A 26 -9.12 -4.92 8.13
CA GLN A 26 -8.26 -4.46 7.05
C GLN A 26 -7.26 -3.38 7.48
N THR A 27 -6.66 -3.55 8.65
CA THR A 27 -5.62 -2.66 9.15
C THR A 27 -4.24 -3.16 8.74
N LEU A 28 -3.40 -2.24 8.27
CA LEU A 28 -2.00 -2.52 8.00
C LEU A 28 -1.24 -2.50 9.33
N PRO A 29 -0.39 -3.51 9.63
CA PRO A 29 0.43 -3.49 10.82
C PRO A 29 1.42 -2.31 10.78
N ASP A 30 1.69 -1.71 11.94
CA ASP A 30 2.72 -0.69 12.07
C ASP A 30 4.10 -1.36 12.11
N ASP A 31 4.72 -1.51 10.94
CA ASP A 31 6.02 -2.19 10.75
C ASP A 31 6.82 -1.50 9.64
N ALA A 32 8.05 -1.08 9.96
CA ALA A 32 8.96 -0.43 9.02
C ALA A 32 9.33 -1.32 7.82
N LEU A 33 9.33 -2.65 7.96
CA LEU A 33 9.54 -3.58 6.85
C LEU A 33 8.40 -3.49 5.84
N LEU A 34 7.15 -3.38 6.33
CA LEU A 34 6.00 -3.22 5.45
C LEU A 34 6.11 -1.92 4.65
N ASP A 35 6.50 -0.82 5.30
CA ASP A 35 6.70 0.46 4.61
C ASP A 35 7.76 0.37 3.52
N ALA A 36 8.87 -0.32 3.80
CA ALA A 36 9.93 -0.54 2.82
C ALA A 36 9.43 -1.38 1.63
N LEU A 37 8.62 -2.42 1.87
CA LEU A 37 8.05 -3.27 0.83
C LEU A 37 7.04 -2.52 -0.05
N LEU A 38 6.15 -1.73 0.56
CA LEU A 38 5.20 -0.89 -0.17
C LEU A 38 5.94 0.10 -1.07
N ARG A 39 6.94 0.81 -0.54
CA ARG A 39 7.76 1.75 -1.33
C ARG A 39 8.51 1.04 -2.46
N ALA A 40 9.03 -0.17 -2.21
CA ALA A 40 9.69 -0.97 -3.23
C ALA A 40 8.73 -1.37 -4.37
N SER A 41 7.43 -1.57 -4.07
CA SER A 41 6.38 -1.75 -5.07
C SER A 41 5.82 -0.45 -5.67
N GLY A 42 6.32 0.72 -5.29
CA GLY A 42 5.83 2.01 -5.77
C GLY A 42 4.53 2.48 -5.11
N ARG A 43 4.19 1.97 -3.93
CA ARG A 43 2.96 2.29 -3.19
C ARG A 43 3.27 2.91 -1.84
N THR A 44 2.29 3.62 -1.30
CA THR A 44 2.28 4.16 0.07
C THR A 44 1.23 3.42 0.90
N ARG A 45 1.21 3.64 2.22
CA ARG A 45 0.15 3.09 3.11
C ARG A 45 -1.25 3.64 2.74
N ASP A 46 -1.28 4.79 2.09
CA ASP A 46 -2.52 5.47 1.67
C ASP A 46 -3.04 4.99 0.33
N ALA A 47 -2.30 4.14 -0.38
CA ALA A 47 -2.79 3.54 -1.62
C ALA A 47 -3.99 2.61 -1.33
N ASP A 48 -5.03 2.68 -2.17
CA ASP A 48 -6.25 1.87 -2.02
C ASP A 48 -5.97 0.36 -2.10
N ASP A 49 -4.90 -0.04 -2.79
CA ASP A 49 -4.47 -1.43 -2.95
C ASP A 49 -3.43 -1.88 -1.91
N ALA A 50 -3.04 -1.03 -0.95
CA ALA A 50 -1.98 -1.32 0.00
C ALA A 50 -2.27 -2.56 0.87
N TYR A 51 -3.51 -2.72 1.34
CA TYR A 51 -3.90 -3.90 2.14
C TYR A 51 -3.88 -5.19 1.32
N ALA A 52 -4.37 -5.15 0.07
CA ALA A 52 -4.32 -6.28 -0.84
C ALA A 52 -2.88 -6.71 -1.16
N LEU A 53 -1.98 -5.73 -1.35
CA LEU A 53 -0.56 -5.98 -1.55
C LEU A 53 0.10 -6.60 -0.33
N TYR A 54 -0.16 -6.06 0.87
CA TYR A 54 0.30 -6.61 2.14
C TYR A 54 -0.06 -8.10 2.27
N ARG A 55 -1.33 -8.45 2.06
CA ARG A 55 -1.81 -9.85 2.10
C ARG A 55 -1.09 -10.76 1.11
N SER A 56 -0.61 -10.20 0.00
CA SER A 56 0.06 -10.93 -1.07
C SER A 56 1.55 -11.21 -0.82
N PHE A 57 2.18 -10.51 0.13
CA PHE A 57 3.59 -10.68 0.47
C PHE A 57 3.84 -11.90 1.37
N GLY A 58 2.82 -12.36 2.10
CA GLY A 58 2.94 -13.40 3.11
C GLY A 58 3.27 -12.84 4.50
N ALA A 59 3.63 -13.71 5.45
CA ALA A 59 3.93 -13.30 6.82
C ALA A 59 5.19 -12.41 6.89
N LEU A 60 5.10 -11.25 7.53
CA LEU A 60 6.25 -10.34 7.66
C LEU A 60 7.44 -10.99 8.39
N ASP A 61 7.16 -11.88 9.34
CA ASP A 61 8.19 -12.58 10.11
C ASP A 61 9.08 -13.47 9.22
N THR A 62 8.47 -14.19 8.25
CA THR A 62 9.25 -15.00 7.30
C THR A 62 10.05 -14.12 6.35
N LEU A 63 9.49 -12.96 5.99
CA LEU A 63 10.18 -11.93 5.19
C LEU A 63 11.28 -11.20 5.96
N ARG A 64 11.50 -11.44 7.27
CA ARG A 64 12.69 -10.89 7.95
C ARG A 64 13.98 -11.58 7.49
N ARG A 65 13.88 -12.84 7.00
CA ARG A 65 15.00 -13.61 6.44
C ARG A 65 15.45 -13.07 5.09
N ALA A 66 16.76 -13.03 4.85
CA ALA A 66 17.35 -12.41 3.66
C ALA A 66 16.93 -13.13 2.36
N GLU A 67 16.82 -14.45 2.39
CA GLU A 67 16.45 -15.30 1.25
C GLU A 67 15.02 -15.02 0.82
N ALA A 68 14.10 -14.90 1.79
CA ALA A 68 12.70 -14.59 1.54
C ALA A 68 12.52 -13.20 0.91
N LYS A 69 13.25 -12.18 1.39
CA LYS A 69 13.26 -10.85 0.77
C LYS A 69 13.78 -10.89 -0.66
N ARG A 70 14.88 -11.60 -0.91
CA ARG A 70 15.48 -11.74 -2.25
C ARG A 70 14.54 -12.42 -3.23
N ALA A 71 13.82 -13.46 -2.79
CA ALA A 71 12.81 -14.12 -3.61
C ALA A 71 11.63 -13.19 -3.98
N LEU A 72 11.26 -12.27 -3.08
CA LEU A 72 10.18 -11.31 -3.31
C LEU A 72 10.60 -10.14 -4.23
N TRP A 73 11.89 -9.84 -4.32
CA TRP A 73 12.41 -8.66 -5.03
C TRP A 73 12.00 -8.54 -6.51
N PRO A 74 12.07 -9.59 -7.34
CA PRO A 74 11.62 -9.50 -8.73
C PRO A 74 10.13 -9.13 -8.86
N ARG A 75 9.29 -9.61 -7.93
CA ARG A 75 7.86 -9.30 -7.91
C ARG A 75 7.60 -7.84 -7.56
N LEU A 76 8.30 -7.29 -6.56
CA LEU A 76 8.18 -5.88 -6.18
C LEU A 76 8.56 -4.95 -7.33
N ARG A 77 9.65 -5.27 -8.05
CA ARG A 77 10.06 -4.49 -9.24
C ARG A 77 9.01 -4.53 -10.35
N ARG A 78 8.38 -5.67 -10.60
CA ARG A 78 7.28 -5.78 -11.58
C ARG A 78 6.06 -4.95 -11.17
N LEU A 79 5.73 -4.93 -9.88
CA LEU A 79 4.62 -4.11 -9.37
C LEU A 79 4.91 -2.61 -9.53
N ARG A 80 6.15 -2.18 -9.29
CA ARG A 80 6.55 -0.77 -9.46
C ARG A 80 6.56 -0.31 -10.91
N ALA A 81 6.80 -1.21 -11.85
CA ALA A 81 6.82 -0.89 -13.28
C ALA A 81 5.42 -0.74 -13.90
N ARG A 82 4.36 -0.94 -13.11
CA ARG A 82 2.96 -0.91 -13.53
C ARG A 82 2.24 0.29 -12.95
#